data_AF-A0AAU2J7Z2-F1
#
_entry.id   AF-A0AAU2J7Z2-F1
#
_cell.length_a   1.000
_cell.length_b   1.000
_cell.length_c   1.000
_cell.angle_alpha   90.00
_cell.angle_beta   90.00
_cell.angle_gamma   90.00
#
_symmetry.space_group_name_H-M   'P 1'
#
loop_
_entity.id
_entity.type
_entity.pdbx_description
1 polymer ?
#
loop_
_entity_poly.entity_id
_entity_poly.type
_entity_poly.pdbx_seq_one_letter_code
_entity_poly.pdbx_strand_id
1 'polypeptide(L)'
;MISYRIPPEDSNRIVTQFIPDTTGKTCEFRPLSAAPDTQFLPLVGWAVVVRSREDKLPEVTYEPVVDDECHGPIALGDLEEEVGPLTLVDIS
;
A
#
# COMPACT_ATOMS: atom_id res chain seq x y z
N MET A 1 -5.94 -7.55 12.72
CA MET A 1 -6.30 -6.20 12.26
C MET A 1 -4.99 -5.48 12.01
N ILE A 2 -4.65 -5.23 10.75
CA ILE A 2 -3.40 -4.57 10.37
C ILE A 2 -3.48 -3.14 10.92
N SER A 3 -2.50 -2.74 11.75
CA SER A 3 -2.39 -1.36 12.22
C SER A 3 -1.39 -0.65 11.35
N TYR A 4 -1.78 0.41 10.65
CA TYR A 4 -0.89 1.11 9.74
C TYR A 4 -0.80 2.61 9.99
N ARG A 5 0.24 3.24 9.44
CA ARG A 5 0.49 4.68 9.56
C ARG A 5 0.35 5.35 8.20
N ILE A 6 -0.55 6.33 8.12
CA ILE A 6 -0.50 7.32 7.03
C ILE A 6 0.82 8.08 7.20
N PRO A 7 1.66 8.19 6.15
CA PRO A 7 2.89 8.97 6.25
C PRO A 7 2.56 10.39 6.71
N PRO A 8 3.35 10.98 7.62
CA PRO A 8 3.14 12.36 8.03
C PRO A 8 3.15 13.30 6.82
N GLU A 9 2.49 14.46 6.91
CA GLU A 9 2.42 15.43 5.80
C GLU A 9 3.81 15.90 5.31
N ASP A 10 4.82 15.86 6.19
CA ASP A 10 6.23 16.15 5.87
C ASP A 10 7.01 14.95 5.29
N SER A 11 6.33 13.86 4.97
CA SER A 11 6.94 12.70 4.31
C SER A 11 7.35 13.07 2.90
N ASN A 12 8.55 12.65 2.49
CA ASN A 12 8.96 12.81 1.09
C ASN A 12 8.23 11.86 0.11
N ARG A 13 7.14 11.21 0.55
CA ARG A 13 6.28 10.33 -0.24
C ARG A 13 4.91 11.00 -0.43
N ILE A 14 4.50 11.17 -1.69
CA ILE A 14 3.23 11.76 -2.06
C ILE A 14 2.45 10.77 -2.92
N VAL A 15 1.21 10.46 -2.53
CA VAL A 15 0.24 9.75 -3.37
C VAL A 15 -0.52 10.78 -4.20
N THR A 16 -0.31 10.80 -5.51
CA THR A 16 -0.77 11.91 -6.36
C THR A 16 -2.01 11.58 -7.17
N GLN A 17 -2.23 10.31 -7.50
CA GLN A 17 -3.35 9.89 -8.34
C GLN A 17 -3.81 8.48 -8.00
N PHE A 18 -5.13 8.30 -7.94
CA PHE A 18 -5.79 6.99 -7.88
C PHE A 18 -6.32 6.61 -9.27
N ILE A 19 -5.97 5.41 -9.72
CA ILE A 19 -6.42 4.79 -10.96
C ILE A 19 -7.29 3.60 -10.57
N PRO A 20 -8.63 3.67 -10.68
CA PRO A 20 -9.50 2.59 -10.24
C PRO A 20 -9.26 1.31 -11.04
N ASP A 21 -9.25 0.18 -10.34
CA ASP A 21 -9.24 -1.14 -10.93
C ASP A 21 -10.65 -1.73 -10.87
N THR A 22 -11.12 -2.27 -12.00
CA THR A 22 -12.45 -2.88 -12.11
C THR A 22 -12.37 -4.37 -12.41
N THR A 23 -11.20 -4.97 -12.23
CA THR A 23 -10.97 -6.37 -12.62
C THR A 23 -11.42 -7.37 -11.55
N GLY A 24 -11.72 -6.90 -10.33
CA GLY A 24 -12.20 -7.73 -9.22
C GLY A 24 -11.12 -8.61 -8.61
N LYS A 25 -9.85 -8.22 -8.76
CA LYS A 25 -8.70 -8.96 -8.25
C LYS A 25 -8.56 -8.82 -6.74
N THR A 26 -7.82 -9.74 -6.14
CA THR A 26 -7.46 -9.70 -4.72
C THR A 26 -5.95 -9.68 -4.54
N CYS A 27 -5.49 -8.96 -3.52
CA CYS A 27 -4.10 -8.94 -3.11
C CYS A 27 -3.92 -9.86 -1.90
N GLU A 28 -2.90 -10.72 -1.99
CA GLU A 28 -2.47 -11.58 -0.88
C GLU A 28 -1.33 -10.90 -0.09
N PHE A 29 -1.48 -10.85 1.24
CA PHE A 29 -0.52 -10.26 2.17
C PHE A 29 -0.02 -11.27 3.19
N ARG A 30 1.24 -11.13 3.58
CA ARG A 30 1.85 -11.86 4.69
C ARG A 30 2.46 -10.91 5.72
N PRO A 31 1.94 -10.87 6.96
CA PRO A 31 2.57 -10.16 8.07
C PRO A 31 3.95 -10.75 8.39
N LEU A 32 4.91 -9.89 8.74
CA LEU A 32 6.26 -10.34 9.13
C LEU A 32 6.32 -10.86 10.58
N SER A 33 5.41 -10.39 11.45
CA SER A 33 5.48 -10.60 12.91
C SER A 33 4.53 -11.66 13.47
N ALA A 34 3.60 -12.17 12.67
CA ALA A 34 2.70 -13.23 13.08
C ALA A 34 2.97 -14.51 12.28
N ALA A 35 2.72 -15.67 12.90
CA ALA A 35 2.63 -16.98 12.23
C ALA A 35 1.66 -16.90 11.00
N PRO A 36 1.54 -17.94 10.14
CA PRO A 36 1.27 -17.82 8.71
C PRO A 36 -0.19 -17.47 8.35
N ASP A 37 -0.74 -16.41 8.92
CA ASP A 37 -2.04 -15.87 8.60
C ASP A 37 -1.86 -14.96 7.38
N THR A 38 -2.03 -15.57 6.22
CA THR A 38 -2.22 -14.83 4.98
C THR A 38 -3.51 -14.03 5.06
N GLN A 39 -3.47 -12.77 4.63
CA GLN A 39 -4.65 -11.93 4.52
C GLN A 39 -4.94 -11.56 3.06
N PHE A 40 -6.21 -11.49 2.69
CA PHE A 40 -6.65 -11.14 1.35
C PHE A 40 -7.45 -9.85 1.40
N LEU A 41 -7.06 -8.83 0.62
CA LEU A 41 -7.83 -7.60 0.49
C LEU A 41 -8.21 -7.37 -0.98
N PRO A 42 -9.42 -6.81 -1.26
CA PRO A 42 -9.81 -6.46 -2.62
C PRO A 42 -8.87 -5.40 -3.20
N LEU A 43 -8.36 -5.64 -4.42
CA LEU A 43 -7.67 -4.62 -5.20
C LEU A 43 -8.72 -3.69 -5.79
N VAL A 44 -8.66 -2.41 -5.41
CA VAL A 44 -9.59 -1.39 -5.90
C VAL A 44 -8.95 -0.40 -6.86
N GLY A 45 -7.63 -0.41 -6.98
CA GLY A 45 -6.94 0.43 -7.94
C GLY A 45 -5.44 0.43 -7.83
N TRP A 46 -4.84 1.46 -8.42
CA TRP A 46 -3.42 1.72 -8.44
C TRP A 46 -3.17 3.18 -8.07
N ALA A 47 -2.15 3.41 -7.24
CA ALA A 47 -1.69 4.71 -6.84
C ALA A 47 -0.43 5.07 -7.61
N VAL A 48 -0.38 6.29 -8.14
CA VAL A 48 0.89 6.91 -8.56
C VAL A 48 1.53 7.51 -7.31
N VAL A 49 2.72 7.03 -6.98
CA VAL A 49 3.46 7.44 -5.79
C VAL A 49 4.74 8.12 -6.24
N VAL A 50 4.95 9.35 -5.76
CA VAL A 50 6.16 10.11 -6.01
C VAL A 50 6.97 10.16 -4.73
N ARG A 51 8.22 9.71 -4.78
CA ARG A 51 9.18 9.81 -3.68
C ARG A 51 10.26 10.81 -4.04
N SER A 52 10.30 11.92 -3.32
CA SER A 52 11.39 12.90 -3.41
C SER A 52 12.49 12.53 -2.42
N ARG A 53 13.75 12.82 -2.75
CA ARG A 53 14.87 12.71 -1.82
C ARG A 53 15.82 13.85 -2.10
N GLU A 54 16.43 14.39 -1.05
CA GLU A 54 17.46 15.41 -1.21
C GLU A 54 18.58 14.87 -2.11
N ASP A 55 19.05 15.71 -3.03
CA ASP A 55 20.09 15.40 -4.02
C ASP A 55 19.81 14.23 -4.99
N LYS A 56 18.53 13.85 -5.16
CA LYS A 56 18.12 12.84 -6.16
C LYS A 56 16.93 13.33 -6.97
N LEU A 57 16.84 12.80 -8.20
CA LEU A 57 15.62 12.97 -8.99
C LEU A 57 14.45 12.25 -8.29
N PRO A 58 13.23 12.81 -8.35
CA PRO A 58 12.05 12.14 -7.84
C PRO A 58 11.87 10.77 -8.49
N GLU A 59 11.57 9.78 -7.66
CA GLU A 59 11.23 8.43 -8.10
C GLU A 59 9.70 8.33 -8.23
N VAL A 60 9.23 7.77 -9.34
CA VAL A 60 7.79 7.55 -9.57
C VAL A 60 7.54 6.04 -9.60
N THR A 61 6.67 5.58 -8.72
CA THR A 61 6.25 4.18 -8.62
C THR A 61 4.73 4.05 -8.78
N TYR A 62 4.30 2.85 -9.16
CA TYR A 62 2.90 2.46 -9.16
C TYR A 62 2.69 1.42 -8.07
N GLU A 63 1.79 1.70 -7.13
CA GLU A 63 1.51 0.81 -6.00
C GLU A 63 0.06 0.34 -6.07
N PRO A 64 -0.24 -0.93 -5.75
CA PRO A 64 -1.62 -1.39 -5.67
C PRO A 64 -2.34 -0.68 -4.52
N VAL A 65 -3.63 -0.41 -4.70
CA VAL A 65 -4.52 0.19 -3.72
C VAL A 65 -5.56 -0.83 -3.34
N VAL A 66 -5.66 -1.10 -2.04
CA VAL A 66 -6.61 -2.08 -1.50
C VAL A 66 -7.67 -1.40 -0.66
N ASP A 67 -8.83 -2.04 -0.57
CA ASP A 67 -9.92 -1.57 0.29
C ASP A 67 -9.72 -2.08 1.72
N ASP A 68 -9.37 -1.18 2.64
CA ASP A 68 -9.32 -1.47 4.06
C ASP A 68 -10.64 -1.09 4.74
N GLU A 69 -11.16 -1.97 5.59
CA GLU A 69 -12.46 -1.77 6.24
C GLU A 69 -12.49 -0.56 7.20
N CYS A 70 -11.35 -0.08 7.69
CA CYS A 70 -11.26 1.02 8.64
C CYS A 70 -11.00 2.38 7.96
N HIS A 71 -10.29 2.43 6.83
CA HIS A 71 -9.89 3.69 6.20
C HIS A 71 -10.24 3.82 4.71
N GLY A 72 -10.81 2.78 4.10
CA GLY A 72 -11.14 2.76 2.68
C GLY A 72 -9.93 2.53 1.78
N PRO A 73 -9.95 3.00 0.51
CA PRO A 73 -8.88 2.77 -0.45
C PRO A 73 -7.53 3.34 0.01
N ILE A 74 -6.54 2.47 0.15
CA ILE A 74 -5.19 2.84 0.61
C ILE A 74 -4.09 2.19 -0.23
N ALA A 75 -3.08 2.99 -0.58
CA ALA A 75 -1.91 2.51 -1.31
C ALA A 75 -1.08 1.58 -0.44
N LEU A 76 -0.61 0.48 -1.02
CA LEU A 76 0.09 -0.57 -0.28
C LEU A 76 1.31 -0.07 0.50
N GLY A 77 2.08 0.87 -0.05
CA GLY A 77 3.24 1.43 0.64
C GLY A 77 2.90 2.24 1.90
N ASP A 78 1.62 2.53 2.15
CA ASP A 78 1.12 3.17 3.38
C ASP A 78 0.60 2.15 4.41
N LEU A 79 0.53 0.88 4.03
CA LEU A 79 0.23 -0.23 4.93
C LEU A 79 1.53 -0.73 5.58
N GLU A 80 2.13 0.10 6.44
CA GLU A 80 3.23 -0.34 7.31
C GLU A 80 2.67 -0.80 8.67
N GLU A 81 2.78 -2.09 9.00
CA GLU A 81 2.50 -2.55 10.37
C GLU A 81 3.47 -1.91 11.37
N GLU A 82 3.12 -1.87 12.67
CA GLU A 82 4.04 -1.51 13.77
C GLU A 82 5.36 -2.32 13.75
N VAL A 83 5.45 -3.36 12.91
CA VAL A 83 6.54 -4.33 12.83
C VAL A 83 7.15 -4.47 11.42
N GLY A 84 6.69 -3.72 10.41
CA GLY A 84 7.29 -3.67 9.08
C GLY A 84 6.32 -3.56 7.90
N PRO A 85 6.83 -3.43 6.66
CA PRO A 85 6.00 -3.28 5.46
C PRO A 85 5.26 -4.58 5.11
N LEU A 86 3.98 -4.49 4.74
CA LEU A 86 3.27 -5.61 4.14
C LEU A 86 3.91 -6.00 2.80
N THR A 87 4.21 -7.28 2.64
CA THR A 87 4.73 -7.81 1.38
C THR A 87 3.56 -8.33 0.55
N LEU A 88 3.34 -7.74 -0.62
CA LEU A 88 2.45 -8.30 -1.64
C LEU A 88 3.03 -9.62 -2.14
N VAL A 89 2.28 -10.69 -1.98
CA VAL A 89 2.70 -12.03 -2.41
C VAL A 89 2.21 -12.32 -3.83
N ASP A 90 0.94 -12.03 -4.11
CA ASP A 90 0.31 -12.28 -5.40
C ASP A 90 -0.86 -11.30 -5.67
N ILE A 91 -1.22 -11.16 -6.94
CA ILE A 91 -2.46 -10.52 -7.40
C ILE A 91 -3.18 -11.52 -8.31
N SER A 92 -4.32 -12.05 -7.84
CA SER A 92 -5.14 -13.03 -8.55
C SER A 92 -6.53 -12.51 -8.89
#